data_AF-A0A8S1DS76-F1
#
_entry.id   AF-A0A8S1DS76-F1
#
_cell.length_a   1.000
_cell.length_b   1.000
_cell.length_c   1.000
_cell.angle_alpha   90.00
_cell.angle_beta   90.00
_cell.angle_gamma   90.00
#
_symmetry.space_group_name_H-M   'P 1'
#
loop_
_entity.id
_entity.type
_entity.pdbx_description
1 polymer ?
#
loop_
_entity_poly.entity_id
_entity_poly.type
_entity_poly.pdbx_seq_one_letter_code
_entity_poly.pdbx_strand_id
1 'polypeptide(L)'
;MTTTDTTVRGPLLLISKQPKFPNQRPAKKTKCLFQEARSMSPVLYAIFLLQLSSLSTAANFTQVYKWDELDYEWKSEVNKTKALKDGTFNPEKIYPFYMAVYGTRIFLSLASYEGVPVSLVTLPTSSASSAPPKLTPFPSWDINGKKGDCNKIEAAAGLQVDSIGRLWVLDSGSNTCKAKLWITDLINNDQTKLIHRFSFRHNMHDLVLDETPNGTFAYISRINQPIIFVFSLERNESWSVKTPKTRVISIALSPKEEPRKLYLSRFSNSENADGQQRDHLCCLLEEG
;
A
#
# COMPACT_ATOMS: atom_id res chain seq x y z
N MET A 1 -3.81 -31.09 -25.26
CA MET A 1 -3.50 -30.48 -23.95
C MET A 1 -3.42 -28.97 -24.16
N THR A 2 -4.53 -28.27 -23.95
CA THR A 2 -4.60 -26.81 -24.03
C THR A 2 -4.38 -26.26 -22.63
N THR A 3 -3.16 -25.78 -22.35
CA THR A 3 -2.87 -24.97 -21.16
C THR A 3 -3.53 -23.61 -21.37
N THR A 4 -4.63 -23.36 -20.68
CA THR A 4 -5.22 -22.03 -20.58
C THR A 4 -4.25 -21.13 -19.84
N ASP A 5 -3.62 -20.20 -20.57
CA ASP A 5 -2.86 -19.08 -20.03
C ASP A 5 -3.82 -18.17 -19.25
N THR A 6 -3.95 -18.43 -17.94
CA THR A 6 -4.72 -17.61 -16.99
C THR A 6 -3.85 -16.49 -16.43
N THR A 7 -3.16 -15.75 -17.30
CA THR A 7 -2.59 -14.47 -16.90
C THR A 7 -3.73 -13.54 -16.49
N VAL A 8 -3.71 -13.07 -15.24
CA VAL A 8 -4.65 -12.06 -14.74
C VAL A 8 -4.46 -10.79 -15.57
N ARG A 9 -5.42 -10.50 -16.46
CA ARG A 9 -5.43 -9.28 -17.30
C ARG A 9 -6.37 -8.25 -16.67
N GLY A 10 -5.81 -7.31 -15.92
CA GLY A 10 -6.55 -6.19 -15.34
C GLY A 10 -5.92 -5.62 -14.06
N PRO A 11 -6.37 -4.44 -13.60
CA PRO A 11 -5.93 -3.89 -12.33
C PRO A 11 -6.32 -4.80 -11.19
N LEU A 12 -5.35 -5.15 -10.35
CA LEU A 12 -5.57 -5.95 -9.15
C LEU A 12 -6.00 -5.07 -7.99
N LEU A 13 -7.03 -5.49 -7.26
CA LEU A 13 -7.53 -4.79 -6.08
C LEU A 13 -7.34 -5.67 -4.85
N LEU A 14 -6.64 -5.15 -3.85
CA LEU A 14 -6.51 -5.77 -2.54
C LEU A 14 -7.62 -5.26 -1.63
N ILE A 15 -8.43 -6.17 -1.08
CA ILE A 15 -9.46 -5.85 -0.10
C ILE A 15 -9.15 -6.64 1.17
N SER A 16 -8.84 -5.92 2.25
CA SER A 16 -8.55 -6.49 3.56
C SER A 16 -9.64 -6.09 4.55
N LYS A 17 -10.09 -7.04 5.39
CA LYS A 17 -10.94 -6.70 6.53
C LYS A 17 -10.08 -5.91 7.52
N GLN A 18 -10.49 -4.67 7.80
CA GLN A 18 -9.81 -3.83 8.78
C GLN A 18 -9.84 -4.48 10.17
N PRO A 19 -8.79 -4.30 10.99
CA PRO A 19 -8.81 -4.73 12.39
C PRO A 19 -9.98 -4.06 13.12
N LYS A 20 -10.74 -4.82 13.91
CA LYS A 20 -11.70 -4.23 14.85
C LYS A 20 -10.93 -3.66 16.03
N PHE A 21 -10.61 -2.37 15.99
CA PHE A 21 -10.02 -1.70 17.16
C PHE A 21 -11.09 -1.58 18.26
N PRO A 22 -10.79 -1.97 19.52
CA PRO A 22 -11.71 -1.72 20.63
C PRO A 22 -11.96 -0.20 20.70
N ASN A 23 -13.24 0.20 20.71
CA ASN A 23 -13.76 1.57 20.66
C ASN A 23 -13.96 2.24 19.28
N GLN A 24 -13.77 1.56 18.15
CA GLN A 24 -14.22 2.11 16.87
C GLN A 24 -15.74 2.03 16.72
N ARG A 25 -16.40 3.20 16.73
CA ARG A 25 -17.82 3.30 16.34
C ARG A 25 -17.96 2.92 14.86
N PRO A 26 -19.05 2.24 14.46
CA PRO A 26 -19.26 1.86 13.07
C PRO A 26 -19.23 3.11 12.17
N ALA A 27 -18.38 3.07 11.14
CA ALA A 27 -18.34 4.11 10.12
C ALA A 27 -19.74 4.22 9.47
N LYS A 28 -20.40 5.37 9.65
CA LYS A 28 -21.63 5.66 8.89
C LYS A 28 -21.25 5.74 7.41
N LYS A 29 -21.98 5.03 6.55
CA LYS A 29 -21.85 5.13 5.09
C LYS A 29 -22.11 6.58 4.69
N THR A 30 -21.06 7.35 4.43
CA THR A 30 -21.20 8.70 3.87
C THR A 30 -21.20 8.55 2.35
N LYS A 31 -22.29 8.95 1.70
CA LYS A 31 -22.26 9.19 0.25
C LYS A 31 -21.34 10.39 0.01
N CYS A 32 -20.28 10.21 -0.77
CA CYS A 32 -19.57 11.33 -1.38
C CYS A 32 -20.53 12.00 -2.36
N LEU A 33 -21.24 13.02 -1.89
CA LEU A 33 -22.01 13.91 -2.74
C LEU A 33 -21.07 14.98 -3.23
N PHE A 34 -20.76 14.95 -4.54
CA PHE A 34 -20.22 16.11 -5.24
C PHE A 34 -21.23 17.24 -5.11
N GLN A 35 -20.96 18.19 -4.21
CA GLN A 35 -21.76 19.40 -4.06
C GLN A 35 -21.23 20.46 -5.01
N GLU A 36 -21.52 20.34 -6.29
CA GLU A 36 -21.63 21.50 -7.17
C GLU A 36 -22.82 21.31 -8.10
N ALA A 37 -23.97 21.85 -7.67
CA ALA A 37 -25.09 22.13 -8.55
C ALA A 37 -25.84 23.33 -7.99
N ARG A 38 -25.23 24.53 -8.05
CA ARG A 38 -25.97 25.77 -7.87
C ARG A 38 -26.55 26.17 -9.23
N SER A 39 -27.89 26.15 -9.30
CA SER A 39 -28.71 26.77 -10.34
C SER A 39 -28.50 26.29 -11.78
N MET A 40 -28.93 25.05 -12.08
CA MET A 40 -29.16 24.62 -13.46
C MET A 40 -30.66 24.56 -13.75
N SER A 41 -31.06 25.05 -14.93
CA SER A 41 -32.41 24.90 -15.46
C SER A 41 -32.87 23.43 -15.39
N PRO A 42 -34.12 23.13 -15.01
CA PRO A 42 -34.61 21.75 -14.87
C PRO A 42 -34.46 20.92 -16.16
N VAL A 43 -34.42 21.57 -17.33
CA VAL A 43 -34.16 20.92 -18.63
C VAL A 43 -32.70 20.47 -18.76
N LEU A 44 -31.75 21.32 -18.36
CA LEU A 44 -30.31 20.97 -18.37
C LEU A 44 -30.00 19.90 -17.32
N TYR A 45 -30.70 19.91 -16.18
CA TYR A 45 -30.59 18.87 -15.17
C TYR A 45 -31.13 17.51 -15.66
N ALA A 46 -32.25 17.49 -16.38
CA ALA A 46 -32.79 16.27 -16.98
C ALA A 46 -31.86 15.68 -18.05
N ILE A 47 -31.27 16.54 -18.91
CA ILE A 47 -30.27 16.11 -19.91
C ILE A 47 -29.02 15.58 -19.23
N PHE A 48 -28.54 16.24 -18.18
CA PHE A 48 -27.39 15.78 -17.37
C PHE A 48 -27.69 14.42 -16.72
N LEU A 49 -28.86 14.22 -16.12
CA LEU A 49 -29.26 12.93 -15.53
C LEU A 49 -29.38 11.82 -16.58
N LEU A 50 -29.90 12.12 -17.78
CA LEU A 50 -29.97 11.18 -18.90
C LEU A 50 -28.57 10.79 -19.39
N GLN A 51 -27.62 11.73 -19.48
CA GLN A 51 -26.24 11.43 -19.88
C GLN A 51 -25.41 10.73 -18.78
N LEU A 52 -25.71 10.97 -17.50
CA LEU A 52 -25.11 10.21 -16.39
C LEU A 52 -25.56 8.75 -16.36
N SER A 53 -26.77 8.43 -16.84
CA SER A 53 -27.27 7.05 -16.87
C SER A 53 -26.46 6.13 -17.80
N SER A 54 -25.78 6.72 -18.80
CA SER A 54 -24.92 6.03 -19.77
C SER A 54 -23.44 5.91 -19.36
N LEU A 55 -23.04 6.47 -18.20
CA LEU A 55 -21.64 6.52 -17.77
C LEU A 55 -21.37 5.73 -16.48
N SER A 56 -22.08 4.63 -16.29
CA SER A 56 -21.82 3.72 -15.18
C SER A 56 -21.46 2.34 -15.72
N THR A 57 -20.29 2.24 -16.36
CA THR A 57 -19.61 0.94 -16.47
C THR A 57 -19.18 0.54 -15.07
N ALA A 58 -20.03 -0.23 -14.38
CA ALA A 58 -19.62 -0.92 -13.18
C ALA A 58 -18.40 -1.77 -13.53
N ALA A 59 -17.25 -1.44 -12.94
CA ALA A 59 -16.06 -2.26 -13.09
C ALA A 59 -16.36 -3.64 -12.49
N ASN A 60 -16.38 -4.67 -13.32
CA ASN A 60 -16.55 -6.05 -12.87
C ASN A 60 -15.20 -6.55 -12.38
N PHE A 61 -15.08 -6.76 -11.06
CA PHE A 61 -13.89 -7.35 -10.46
C PHE A 61 -14.03 -8.88 -10.44
N THR A 62 -12.97 -9.57 -10.85
CA THR A 62 -12.85 -11.02 -10.68
C THR A 62 -12.00 -11.30 -9.44
N GLN A 63 -12.53 -12.11 -8.52
CA GLN A 63 -11.78 -12.51 -7.33
C GLN A 63 -10.68 -13.50 -7.72
N VAL A 64 -9.42 -13.09 -7.59
CA VAL A 64 -8.26 -13.96 -7.83
C VAL A 64 -8.01 -14.88 -6.64
N TYR A 65 -8.00 -14.31 -5.43
CA TYR A 65 -7.86 -15.06 -4.18
C TYR A 65 -8.78 -14.49 -3.10
N LYS A 66 -9.11 -15.34 -2.15
CA LYS A 66 -9.78 -14.97 -0.90
C LYS A 66 -9.25 -15.87 0.20
N TRP A 67 -8.82 -15.26 1.29
CA TRP A 67 -8.42 -15.94 2.51
C TRP A 67 -9.44 -15.65 3.60
N ASP A 68 -9.76 -16.68 4.39
CA ASP A 68 -10.39 -16.48 5.69
C ASP A 68 -9.33 -16.20 6.75
N GLU A 69 -8.19 -16.91 6.67
CA GLU A 69 -6.98 -16.69 7.46
C GLU A 69 -5.74 -16.80 6.56
N LEU A 70 -4.72 -15.98 6.84
CA LEU A 70 -3.45 -16.01 6.12
C LEU A 70 -2.46 -16.92 6.86
N ASP A 71 -1.70 -17.71 6.10
CA ASP A 71 -0.63 -18.57 6.61
C ASP A 71 0.61 -18.44 5.73
N TYR A 72 1.77 -18.81 6.27
CA TYR A 72 3.05 -18.71 5.59
C TYR A 72 3.55 -20.07 5.09
N GLU A 73 4.46 -20.01 4.13
CA GLU A 73 5.33 -21.15 3.80
C GLU A 73 6.42 -21.29 4.86
N TRP A 74 6.09 -22.02 5.92
CA TRP A 74 6.99 -22.29 7.04
C TRP A 74 8.13 -23.22 6.65
N LYS A 75 9.33 -22.96 7.19
CA LYS A 75 10.51 -23.86 7.02
C LYS A 75 10.22 -25.27 7.52
N SER A 76 9.38 -25.42 8.55
CA SER A 76 8.85 -26.69 9.03
C SER A 76 7.59 -26.48 9.88
N GLU A 77 6.79 -27.52 10.09
CA GLU A 77 5.62 -27.46 10.97
C GLU A 77 6.01 -27.21 12.45
N VAL A 78 7.22 -27.62 12.85
CA VAL A 78 7.77 -27.33 14.18
C VAL A 78 7.98 -25.82 14.36
N ASN A 79 8.46 -25.13 13.32
CA ASN A 79 8.60 -23.67 13.36
C ASN A 79 7.24 -22.98 13.51
N LYS A 80 6.23 -23.44 12.75
CA LYS A 80 4.86 -22.92 12.85
C LYS A 80 4.28 -23.12 14.25
N THR A 81 4.35 -24.35 14.76
CA THR A 81 3.82 -24.71 16.09
C THR A 81 4.49 -23.89 17.19
N LYS A 82 5.82 -23.71 17.11
CA LYS A 82 6.55 -22.85 18.04
C LYS A 82 6.08 -21.41 17.96
N ALA A 83 5.94 -20.86 16.76
CA ALA A 83 5.51 -19.48 16.54
C ALA A 83 4.07 -19.22 17.00
N LEU A 84 3.18 -20.20 16.85
CA LEU A 84 1.83 -20.16 17.44
C LEU A 84 1.91 -20.16 18.98
N LYS A 85 2.71 -21.07 19.55
CA LYS A 85 2.82 -21.24 21.00
C LYS A 85 3.43 -20.03 21.70
N ASP A 86 4.44 -19.40 21.09
CA ASP A 86 5.12 -18.22 21.64
C ASP A 86 4.46 -16.89 21.21
N GLY A 87 3.39 -16.95 20.42
CA GLY A 87 2.62 -15.78 19.99
C GLY A 87 3.32 -14.92 18.93
N THR A 88 4.46 -15.35 18.38
CA THR A 88 5.12 -14.64 17.27
C THR A 88 4.40 -14.81 15.94
N PHE A 89 3.47 -15.77 15.85
CA PHE A 89 2.50 -15.90 14.78
C PHE A 89 1.08 -15.99 15.34
N ASN A 90 0.22 -15.07 14.89
CA ASN A 90 -1.21 -15.09 15.14
C ASN A 90 -1.94 -14.84 13.80
N PRO A 91 -2.58 -15.87 13.21
CA PRO A 91 -3.29 -15.75 11.94
C PRO A 91 -4.34 -14.65 11.88
N GLU A 92 -5.00 -14.34 13.00
CA GLU A 92 -6.06 -13.32 13.07
C GLU A 92 -5.53 -11.88 12.99
N LYS A 93 -4.21 -11.69 13.19
CA LYS A 93 -3.56 -10.37 13.22
C LYS A 93 -2.82 -10.02 11.94
N ILE A 94 -3.00 -10.80 10.88
CA ILE A 94 -2.31 -10.57 9.61
C ILE A 94 -3.19 -9.72 8.70
N TYR A 95 -2.75 -8.48 8.51
CA TYR A 95 -3.47 -7.50 7.70
C TYR A 95 -2.60 -7.02 6.54
N PRO A 96 -2.87 -7.44 5.30
CA PRO A 96 -2.20 -6.90 4.14
C PRO A 96 -2.69 -5.48 3.87
N PHE A 97 -1.78 -4.58 3.47
CA PHE A 97 -2.10 -3.17 3.26
C PHE A 97 -1.57 -2.58 1.95
N TYR A 98 -0.36 -2.93 1.51
CA TYR A 98 0.12 -2.60 0.16
C TYR A 98 0.27 -3.84 -0.70
N MET A 99 0.08 -3.65 -2.01
CA MET A 99 0.26 -4.68 -3.02
C MET A 99 1.02 -4.12 -4.21
N ALA A 100 1.98 -4.88 -4.71
CA ALA A 100 2.63 -4.63 -5.99
C ALA A 100 2.65 -5.92 -6.81
N VAL A 101 2.69 -5.80 -8.13
CA VAL A 101 2.60 -6.95 -9.05
C VAL A 101 3.71 -6.85 -10.07
N TYR A 102 4.43 -7.95 -10.28
CA TYR A 102 5.46 -8.02 -11.31
C TYR A 102 5.55 -9.42 -11.90
N GLY A 103 5.31 -9.53 -13.21
CA GLY A 103 5.21 -10.81 -13.90
C GLY A 103 4.14 -11.70 -13.26
N THR A 104 4.53 -12.89 -12.83
CA THR A 104 3.64 -13.89 -12.19
C THR A 104 3.64 -13.81 -10.67
N ARG A 105 4.16 -12.74 -10.08
CA ARG A 105 4.26 -12.55 -8.62
C ARG A 105 3.44 -11.36 -8.15
N ILE A 106 2.73 -11.57 -7.05
CA ILE A 106 2.13 -10.53 -6.23
C ILE A 106 3.03 -10.37 -5.00
N PHE A 107 3.36 -9.15 -4.64
CA PHE A 107 4.04 -8.78 -3.41
C PHE A 107 3.03 -8.14 -2.49
N LEU A 108 3.00 -8.56 -1.23
CA LEU A 108 2.15 -7.97 -0.21
C LEU A 108 3.01 -7.47 0.94
N SER A 109 2.61 -6.33 1.47
CA SER A 109 3.12 -5.83 2.74
C SER A 109 2.06 -6.04 3.81
N LEU A 110 2.50 -6.57 4.97
CA LEU A 110 1.67 -7.03 6.09
C LEU A 110 1.95 -6.21 7.33
N ALA A 111 0.90 -5.77 8.02
CA ALA A 111 1.03 -4.83 9.13
C ALA A 111 1.96 -5.41 10.21
N SER A 112 3.02 -4.70 10.57
CA SER A 112 4.07 -5.21 11.46
C SER A 112 3.70 -5.12 12.96
N TYR A 113 2.64 -5.81 13.35
CA TYR A 113 2.18 -5.95 14.73
C TYR A 113 2.74 -7.20 15.42
N GLU A 114 2.59 -7.28 16.74
CA GLU A 114 2.86 -8.52 17.47
C GLU A 114 1.96 -9.65 16.94
N GLY A 115 2.57 -10.81 16.67
CA GLY A 115 1.91 -11.94 16.01
C GLY A 115 2.05 -11.94 14.48
N VAL A 116 2.76 -10.98 13.88
CA VAL A 116 3.09 -11.00 12.45
C VAL A 116 4.57 -11.36 12.28
N PRO A 117 4.90 -12.56 11.77
CA PRO A 117 6.29 -13.03 11.68
C PRO A 117 7.17 -12.25 10.71
N VAL A 118 6.61 -11.85 9.57
CA VAL A 118 7.29 -11.12 8.49
C VAL A 118 6.36 -10.08 7.89
N SER A 119 6.90 -8.93 7.49
CA SER A 119 6.10 -7.84 6.94
C SER A 119 6.10 -7.78 5.41
N LEU A 120 6.99 -8.52 4.73
CA LEU A 120 7.05 -8.58 3.27
C LEU A 120 6.95 -10.03 2.78
N VAL A 121 5.98 -10.28 1.90
CA VAL A 121 5.73 -11.60 1.32
C VAL A 121 5.47 -11.52 -0.18
N THR A 122 5.56 -12.67 -0.83
CA THR A 122 5.13 -12.87 -2.21
C THR A 122 4.24 -14.10 -2.35
N LEU A 123 3.44 -14.14 -3.40
CA LEU A 123 2.61 -15.26 -3.80
C LEU A 123 2.42 -15.23 -5.34
N PRO A 124 2.06 -16.33 -5.99
CA PRO A 124 1.85 -16.34 -7.43
C PRO A 124 0.55 -15.63 -7.82
N THR A 125 0.49 -15.02 -9.01
CA THR A 125 -0.74 -14.42 -9.57
C THR A 125 -1.83 -15.44 -9.89
N SER A 126 -1.48 -16.71 -9.99
CA SER A 126 -2.38 -17.82 -10.28
C SER A 126 -1.93 -19.09 -9.53
N SER A 127 -2.89 -19.88 -9.06
CA SER A 127 -2.65 -21.18 -8.42
C SER A 127 -3.44 -22.26 -9.15
N ALA A 128 -2.85 -23.46 -9.26
CA ALA A 128 -3.55 -24.64 -9.77
C ALA A 128 -4.54 -25.22 -8.73
N SER A 129 -4.39 -24.84 -7.46
CA SER A 129 -5.28 -25.26 -6.36
C SER A 129 -6.45 -24.31 -6.23
N SER A 130 -7.61 -24.84 -5.84
CA SER A 130 -8.78 -24.05 -5.44
C SER A 130 -8.58 -23.35 -4.09
N ALA A 131 -7.63 -23.82 -3.27
CA ALA A 131 -7.29 -23.18 -2.01
C ALA A 131 -6.36 -21.97 -2.25
N PRO A 132 -6.53 -20.87 -1.51
CA PRO A 132 -5.67 -19.71 -1.65
C PRO A 132 -4.24 -20.07 -1.20
N PRO A 133 -3.19 -19.56 -1.88
CA PRO A 133 -1.82 -19.96 -1.61
C PRO A 133 -1.35 -19.46 -0.24
N LYS A 134 -0.38 -20.19 0.33
CA LYS A 134 0.39 -19.70 1.48
C LYS A 134 1.31 -18.56 1.04
N LEU A 135 1.66 -17.71 1.99
CA LEU A 135 2.51 -16.55 1.77
C LEU A 135 3.98 -16.93 1.88
N THR A 136 4.77 -16.68 0.84
CA THR A 136 6.22 -16.90 0.86
C THR A 136 6.92 -15.64 1.38
N PRO A 137 7.69 -15.68 2.47
CA PRO A 137 8.46 -14.51 2.91
C PRO A 137 9.46 -14.07 1.86
N PHE A 138 9.50 -12.77 1.58
CA PHE A 138 10.31 -12.22 0.50
C PHE A 138 11.36 -11.23 1.04
N PRO A 139 12.62 -11.29 0.57
CA PRO A 139 13.19 -12.33 -0.30
C PRO A 139 13.32 -13.70 0.38
N SER A 140 13.41 -13.71 1.71
CA SER A 140 13.47 -14.92 2.50
C SER A 140 13.08 -14.63 3.95
N TRP A 141 12.89 -15.70 4.74
CA TRP A 141 12.75 -15.61 6.20
C TRP A 141 13.92 -14.89 6.88
N ASP A 142 15.12 -14.93 6.30
CA ASP A 142 16.32 -14.43 6.98
C ASP A 142 16.54 -12.93 6.75
N ILE A 143 16.03 -12.38 5.64
CA ILE A 143 16.04 -10.94 5.35
C ILE A 143 14.88 -10.21 6.05
N ASN A 144 13.83 -10.92 6.41
CA ASN A 144 12.77 -10.41 7.28
C ASN A 144 13.18 -10.57 8.74
N GLY A 145 13.03 -9.51 9.54
CA GLY A 145 13.60 -9.44 10.88
C GLY A 145 12.56 -9.20 11.97
N LYS A 146 12.84 -9.75 13.16
CA LYS A 146 12.24 -9.25 14.39
C LYS A 146 12.74 -7.82 14.63
N LYS A 147 11.91 -6.97 15.22
CA LYS A 147 12.27 -5.61 15.64
C LYS A 147 13.58 -5.64 16.45
N GLY A 148 14.57 -4.86 16.03
CA GLY A 148 15.89 -4.71 16.63
C GLY A 148 17.06 -5.01 15.69
N ASP A 149 16.88 -5.86 14.66
CA ASP A 149 17.93 -6.11 13.66
C ASP A 149 17.78 -5.16 12.47
N CYS A 150 18.47 -4.03 12.56
CA CYS A 150 18.38 -3.01 11.53
C CYS A 150 18.96 -3.46 10.18
N ASN A 151 19.61 -4.60 10.05
CA ASN A 151 20.04 -5.08 8.73
C ASN A 151 18.92 -5.79 7.95
N LYS A 152 17.76 -5.97 8.56
CA LYS A 152 16.60 -6.67 8.00
C LYS A 152 15.46 -5.70 7.71
N ILE A 153 14.44 -6.18 7.00
CA ILE A 153 13.18 -5.47 6.83
C ILE A 153 12.33 -5.74 8.08
N GLU A 154 12.07 -4.69 8.86
CA GLU A 154 11.22 -4.79 10.06
C GLU A 154 9.75 -4.56 9.70
N ALA A 155 9.45 -3.45 9.03
CA ALA A 155 8.08 -3.04 8.74
C ALA A 155 7.97 -2.45 7.33
N ALA A 156 7.72 -3.30 6.34
CA ALA A 156 7.45 -2.87 4.97
C ALA A 156 6.18 -2.02 4.90
N ALA A 157 6.32 -0.70 4.90
CA ALA A 157 5.26 0.31 4.93
C ALA A 157 5.02 1.00 3.58
N GLY A 158 5.55 0.46 2.49
CA GLY A 158 5.28 0.93 1.14
C GLY A 158 5.86 -0.05 0.13
N LEU A 159 5.12 -0.32 -0.94
CA LEU A 159 5.53 -1.22 -2.02
C LEU A 159 5.19 -0.62 -3.37
N GLN A 160 6.19 -0.51 -4.22
CA GLN A 160 6.04 -0.08 -5.61
C GLN A 160 6.97 -0.91 -6.49
N VAL A 161 6.58 -1.17 -7.73
CA VAL A 161 7.46 -1.76 -8.75
C VAL A 161 7.56 -0.78 -9.89
N ASP A 162 8.78 -0.43 -10.28
CA ASP A 162 9.01 0.46 -11.41
C ASP A 162 9.01 -0.26 -12.76
N SER A 163 9.01 0.51 -13.84
CA SER A 163 8.87 0.00 -15.21
C SER A 163 10.01 -0.93 -15.65
N ILE A 164 11.16 -0.87 -14.99
CA ILE A 164 12.32 -1.73 -15.28
C ILE A 164 12.44 -2.91 -14.33
N GLY A 165 11.41 -3.20 -13.53
CA GLY A 165 11.36 -4.41 -12.71
C GLY A 165 12.23 -4.35 -11.45
N ARG A 166 12.30 -3.20 -10.78
CA ARG A 166 12.84 -3.11 -9.42
C ARG A 166 11.70 -3.02 -8.41
N LEU A 167 11.77 -3.81 -7.35
CA LEU A 167 10.87 -3.69 -6.21
C LEU A 167 11.42 -2.65 -5.25
N TRP A 168 10.61 -1.64 -4.95
CA TRP A 168 10.88 -0.60 -3.97
C TRP A 168 10.08 -0.88 -2.71
N VAL A 169 10.79 -1.16 -1.62
CA VAL A 169 10.22 -1.42 -0.30
C VAL A 169 10.63 -0.31 0.63
N LEU A 170 9.65 0.43 1.14
CA LEU A 170 9.87 1.37 2.23
C LEU A 170 9.74 0.61 3.56
N ASP A 171 10.84 0.41 4.28
CA ASP A 171 10.81 0.01 5.68
C ASP A 171 10.56 1.27 6.54
N SER A 172 9.45 1.30 7.29
CA SER A 172 9.07 2.47 8.10
C SER A 172 10.06 2.78 9.21
N GLY A 173 10.92 1.83 9.57
CA GLY A 173 11.76 1.93 10.76
C GLY A 173 10.97 1.83 12.06
N SER A 174 11.69 2.01 13.17
CA SER A 174 11.22 1.84 14.53
C SER A 174 11.97 2.80 15.47
N ASN A 175 11.72 2.71 16.78
CA ASN A 175 12.50 3.48 17.76
C ASN A 175 13.99 3.04 17.80
N THR A 176 14.28 1.82 17.33
CA THR A 176 15.62 1.24 17.33
C THR A 176 16.29 1.39 15.96
N CYS A 177 15.53 1.23 14.88
CA CYS A 177 16.06 1.21 13.53
C CYS A 177 15.56 2.39 12.69
N LYS A 178 16.50 3.01 11.97
CA LYS A 178 16.19 4.03 10.97
C LYS A 178 15.31 3.43 9.87
N ALA A 179 14.36 4.21 9.37
CA ALA A 179 13.60 3.87 8.16
C ALA A 179 14.53 3.74 6.95
N LYS A 180 14.17 2.88 5.99
CA LYS A 180 15.03 2.55 4.86
C LYS A 180 14.25 2.34 3.59
N LEU A 181 14.85 2.69 2.47
CA LEU A 181 14.37 2.30 1.15
C LEU A 181 15.23 1.14 0.66
N TRP A 182 14.60 0.00 0.39
CA TRP A 182 15.22 -1.18 -0.18
C TRP A 182 14.80 -1.29 -1.65
N ILE A 183 15.76 -1.34 -2.55
CA ILE A 183 15.50 -1.47 -3.99
C ILE A 183 16.14 -2.79 -4.44
N THR A 184 15.30 -3.71 -4.89
CA THR A 184 15.71 -5.09 -5.24
C THR A 184 15.42 -5.36 -6.70
N ASP A 185 16.34 -6.06 -7.37
CA ASP A 185 16.16 -6.51 -8.75
C ASP A 185 15.13 -7.64 -8.82
N LEU A 186 14.10 -7.51 -9.65
CA LEU A 186 13.12 -8.58 -9.89
C LEU A 186 13.34 -9.34 -11.20
N ILE A 187 14.19 -8.84 -12.10
CA ILE A 187 14.44 -9.43 -13.42
C ILE A 187 15.32 -10.67 -13.25
N ASN A 188 16.43 -10.50 -12.55
CA ASN A 188 17.33 -11.60 -12.27
C ASN A 188 16.66 -12.51 -11.24
N ASN A 189 16.60 -13.82 -11.52
CA ASN A 189 16.00 -14.80 -10.60
C ASN A 189 16.71 -14.86 -9.22
N ASP A 190 17.80 -14.09 -9.06
CA ASP A 190 18.37 -13.70 -7.77
C ASP A 190 17.52 -12.61 -7.10
N GLN A 191 16.41 -13.05 -6.51
CA GLN A 191 15.47 -12.24 -5.74
C GLN A 191 16.08 -11.57 -4.50
N THR A 192 17.35 -11.86 -4.20
CA THR A 192 18.08 -11.33 -3.04
C THR A 192 19.03 -10.20 -3.40
N LYS A 193 19.20 -9.91 -4.69
CA LYS A 193 20.12 -8.85 -5.14
C LYS A 193 19.57 -7.47 -4.79
N LEU A 194 19.97 -7.00 -3.61
CA LEU A 194 19.81 -5.63 -3.18
C LEU A 194 20.62 -4.72 -4.11
N ILE A 195 19.91 -3.93 -4.91
CA ILE A 195 20.51 -2.93 -5.81
C ILE A 195 20.97 -1.73 -4.99
N HIS A 196 20.11 -1.28 -4.07
CA HIS A 196 20.36 -0.04 -3.34
C HIS A 196 19.65 -0.01 -1.99
N ARG A 197 20.29 0.64 -1.02
CA ARG A 197 19.71 0.88 0.32
C ARG A 197 19.99 2.31 0.77
N PHE A 198 18.92 3.08 0.94
CA PHE A 198 18.97 4.44 1.48
C PHE A 198 18.38 4.47 2.89
N SER A 199 18.93 5.26 3.81
CA SER A 199 18.43 5.36 5.19
C SER A 199 17.95 6.77 5.51
N PHE A 200 16.78 6.88 6.12
CA PHE A 200 16.22 8.15 6.56
C PHE A 200 16.46 8.39 8.05
N ARG A 201 16.38 9.66 8.48
CA ARG A 201 16.56 10.04 9.89
C ARG A 201 15.31 9.82 10.75
N HIS A 202 14.16 9.62 10.13
CA HIS A 202 12.86 9.55 10.80
C HIS A 202 12.05 8.38 10.26
N ASN A 203 11.04 7.97 11.03
CA ASN A 203 10.08 6.98 10.58
C ASN A 203 9.24 7.52 9.42
N MET A 204 8.98 6.65 8.46
CA MET A 204 8.26 6.94 7.20
C MET A 204 6.99 6.09 7.11
N HIS A 205 6.03 6.49 6.27
CA HIS A 205 4.69 5.89 6.29
C HIS A 205 4.15 5.38 4.95
N ASP A 206 4.40 6.10 3.86
CA ASP A 206 3.82 5.78 2.54
C ASP A 206 4.84 6.16 1.45
N LEU A 207 4.74 5.49 0.29
CA LEU A 207 5.67 5.58 -0.84
C LEU A 207 4.90 5.57 -2.17
N VAL A 208 5.18 6.56 -3.01
CA VAL A 208 4.80 6.54 -4.43
C VAL A 208 6.00 6.90 -5.30
N LEU A 209 6.14 6.19 -6.43
CA LEU A 209 7.23 6.41 -7.39
C LEU A 209 6.80 7.34 -8.51
N ASP A 210 7.75 8.14 -8.99
CA ASP A 210 7.63 8.94 -10.19
C ASP A 210 8.80 8.66 -11.13
N GLU A 211 8.50 7.99 -12.24
CA GLU A 211 9.47 7.66 -13.29
C GLU A 211 9.42 8.75 -14.37
N THR A 212 10.50 9.55 -14.43
CA THR A 212 10.64 10.67 -15.37
C THR A 212 11.82 10.43 -16.32
N PRO A 213 11.92 11.17 -17.44
CA PRO A 213 13.11 11.12 -18.30
C PRO A 213 14.42 11.48 -17.58
N ASN A 214 14.34 12.24 -16.47
CA ASN A 214 15.48 12.69 -15.69
C ASN A 214 15.87 11.73 -14.55
N GLY A 215 15.08 10.66 -14.34
CA GLY A 215 15.32 9.70 -13.28
C GLY A 215 14.05 9.22 -12.56
N THR A 216 14.28 8.31 -11.61
CA THR A 216 13.26 7.73 -10.74
C THR A 216 13.28 8.44 -9.39
N PHE A 217 12.16 9.07 -9.07
CA PHE A 217 11.95 9.73 -7.79
C PHE A 217 11.00 8.90 -6.92
N ALA A 218 11.20 8.96 -5.62
CA ALA A 218 10.31 8.42 -4.62
C ALA A 218 9.78 9.57 -3.74
N TYR A 219 8.46 9.76 -3.74
CA TYR A 219 7.78 10.63 -2.79
C TYR A 219 7.39 9.81 -1.57
N ILE A 220 7.79 10.26 -0.40
CA ILE A 220 7.67 9.51 0.85
C ILE A 220 7.04 10.39 1.92
N SER A 221 5.96 9.93 2.52
CA SER A 221 5.27 10.67 3.58
C SER A 221 5.69 10.24 4.98
N ARG A 222 5.41 11.11 5.95
CA ARG A 222 5.40 10.77 7.36
C ARG A 222 4.00 10.95 7.92
N ILE A 223 3.55 9.96 8.68
CA ILE A 223 2.20 10.00 9.26
C ILE A 223 2.00 11.26 10.10
N ASN A 224 0.92 11.98 9.82
CA ASN A 224 0.51 13.20 10.50
C ASN A 224 1.54 14.34 10.49
N GLN A 225 2.48 14.35 9.53
CA GLN A 225 3.44 15.43 9.36
C GLN A 225 3.17 16.21 8.07
N PRO A 226 3.37 17.55 8.08
CA PRO A 226 3.22 18.39 6.90
C PRO A 226 4.50 18.44 6.06
N ILE A 227 5.06 17.27 5.76
CA ILE A 227 6.32 17.13 5.05
C ILE A 227 6.29 15.91 4.14
N ILE A 228 6.78 16.09 2.91
CA ILE A 228 7.07 15.02 1.97
C ILE A 228 8.57 14.95 1.77
N PHE A 229 9.13 13.76 1.87
CA PHE A 229 10.51 13.49 1.48
C PHE A 229 10.53 13.11 0.00
N VAL A 230 11.48 13.67 -0.73
CA VAL A 230 11.75 13.32 -2.11
C VAL A 230 13.11 12.65 -2.13
N PHE A 231 13.18 11.41 -2.62
CA PHE A 231 14.43 10.71 -2.87
C PHE A 231 14.63 10.58 -4.38
N SER A 232 15.83 10.90 -4.87
CA SER A 232 16.26 10.66 -6.25
C SER A 232 17.26 9.52 -6.26
N LEU A 233 16.98 8.48 -7.04
CA LEU A 233 17.87 7.33 -7.15
C LEU A 233 19.17 7.70 -7.87
N GLU A 234 19.07 8.47 -8.94
CA GLU A 234 20.19 8.85 -9.81
C GLU A 234 21.20 9.72 -9.07
N ARG A 235 20.70 10.62 -8.21
CA ARG A 235 21.55 11.46 -7.35
C ARG A 235 21.95 10.77 -6.06
N ASN A 236 21.23 9.71 -5.67
CA ASN A 236 21.34 9.08 -4.37
C ASN A 236 21.19 10.08 -3.21
N GLU A 237 20.23 10.99 -3.35
CA GLU A 237 20.01 12.09 -2.43
C GLU A 237 18.53 12.19 -2.06
N SER A 238 18.27 12.69 -0.85
CA SER A 238 16.93 13.02 -0.41
C SER A 238 16.85 14.42 0.16
N TRP A 239 15.77 15.12 -0.14
CA TRP A 239 15.41 16.39 0.49
C TRP A 239 13.95 16.34 0.93
N SER A 240 13.52 17.39 1.61
CA SER A 240 12.16 17.47 2.15
C SER A 240 11.45 18.72 1.68
N VAL A 241 10.17 18.58 1.36
CA VAL A 241 9.28 19.65 0.91
C VAL A 241 8.19 19.80 1.98
N LYS A 242 8.03 21.01 2.50
CA LYS A 242 6.96 21.31 3.46
C LYS A 242 5.65 21.50 2.70
N THR A 243 4.59 20.88 3.21
CA THR A 243 3.24 21.06 2.68
C THR A 243 2.49 22.13 3.49
N PRO A 244 1.54 22.89 2.91
CA PRO A 244 0.78 23.91 3.64
C PRO A 244 -0.11 23.32 4.76
N LYS A 245 0.43 23.15 5.97
CA LYS A 245 -0.27 22.69 7.21
C LYS A 245 -1.06 21.36 7.12
N THR A 246 -0.94 20.62 6.02
CA THR A 246 -1.65 19.35 5.82
C THR A 246 -0.96 18.21 6.58
N ARG A 247 -1.63 17.64 7.58
CA ARG A 247 -1.18 16.39 8.21
C ARG A 247 -1.46 15.23 7.26
N VAL A 248 -0.42 14.76 6.57
CA VAL A 248 -0.53 13.74 5.53
C VAL A 248 -0.80 12.36 6.16
N ILE A 249 -1.75 11.61 5.60
CA ILE A 249 -2.05 10.22 6.00
C ILE A 249 -1.71 9.21 4.91
N SER A 250 -1.85 9.58 3.64
CA SER A 250 -1.45 8.76 2.49
C SER A 250 -1.26 9.67 1.27
N ILE A 251 -0.46 9.21 0.31
CA ILE A 251 -0.09 9.93 -0.90
C ILE A 251 -0.40 9.10 -2.14
N ALA A 252 -0.77 9.77 -3.22
CA ALA A 252 -0.96 9.15 -4.52
C ALA A 252 -0.45 10.08 -5.61
N LEU A 253 0.03 9.52 -6.71
CA LEU A 253 0.49 10.29 -7.85
C LEU A 253 -0.52 10.12 -8.99
N SER A 254 -0.79 11.19 -9.72
CA SER A 254 -1.63 11.13 -10.92
C SER A 254 -1.13 10.04 -11.87
N PRO A 255 -1.99 9.49 -12.74
CA PRO A 255 -1.55 8.81 -13.95
C PRO A 255 -0.62 9.73 -14.77
N LYS A 256 -0.04 9.23 -15.87
CA LYS A 256 0.95 9.96 -16.71
C LYS A 256 0.34 11.16 -17.47
N GLU A 257 -0.26 12.08 -16.73
CA GLU A 257 -0.79 13.37 -17.13
C GLU A 257 0.24 14.45 -16.78
N GLU A 258 0.36 15.45 -17.65
CA GLU A 258 1.23 16.61 -17.44
C GLU A 258 0.37 17.86 -17.20
N PRO A 259 0.59 18.61 -16.11
CA PRO A 259 1.59 18.38 -15.07
C PRO A 259 1.23 17.20 -14.15
N ARG A 260 2.25 16.42 -13.75
CA ARG A 260 2.10 15.36 -12.75
C ARG A 260 1.66 15.94 -11.40
N LYS A 261 0.56 15.43 -10.84
CA LYS A 261 0.00 15.90 -9.56
C LYS A 261 0.22 14.88 -8.45
N LEU A 262 0.81 15.33 -7.34
CA LEU A 262 0.90 14.54 -6.10
C LEU A 262 -0.29 14.86 -5.19
N TYR A 263 -1.19 13.89 -5.05
CA TYR A 263 -2.34 13.99 -4.17
C TYR A 263 -1.97 13.62 -2.75
N LEU A 264 -2.42 14.43 -1.79
CA LEU A 264 -2.22 14.23 -0.37
C LEU A 264 -3.57 14.05 0.31
N SER A 265 -3.72 12.96 1.06
CA SER A 265 -4.89 12.76 1.92
C SER A 265 -4.58 13.22 3.35
N ARG A 266 -5.63 13.65 4.07
CA ARG A 266 -5.55 14.10 5.46
C ARG A 266 -6.75 13.63 6.28
N PHE A 267 -6.60 13.59 7.60
CA PHE A 267 -7.77 13.56 8.47
C PHE A 267 -8.50 14.91 8.41
N SER A 268 -9.81 14.87 8.18
CA SER A 268 -10.66 16.04 8.36
C SER A 268 -11.15 16.09 9.79
N ASN A 269 -10.60 17.00 10.60
CA ASN A 269 -11.24 17.40 11.85
C ASN A 269 -12.36 18.39 11.50
N SER A 270 -13.56 17.89 11.20
CA SER A 270 -14.75 18.74 11.28
C SER A 270 -15.23 18.72 12.73
N GLU A 271 -14.85 19.73 13.51
CA GLU A 271 -15.58 20.05 14.74
C GLU A 271 -16.98 20.53 14.32
N ASN A 272 -18.00 19.68 14.49
CA ASN A 272 -19.36 20.20 14.53
C ASN A 272 -19.55 20.93 15.87
N ALA A 273 -20.42 21.94 15.89
CA ALA A 273 -20.78 22.77 17.05
C ALA A 273 -21.35 22.02 18.29
N ASP A 274 -21.24 20.70 18.32
CA ASP A 274 -21.68 19.78 19.38
C ASP A 274 -20.50 19.03 20.05
N GLY A 275 -19.26 19.50 19.84
CA GLY A 275 -18.06 18.97 20.53
C GLY A 275 -17.72 17.51 20.20
N GLN A 276 -18.25 16.95 19.11
CA GLN A 276 -18.09 15.54 18.77
C GLN A 276 -17.09 15.34 17.63
N GLN A 277 -15.91 14.81 17.96
CA GLN A 277 -14.84 14.50 17.00
C GLN A 277 -15.26 13.36 16.06
N ARG A 278 -15.21 13.60 14.75
CA ARG A 278 -15.44 12.60 13.70
C ARG A 278 -14.24 12.56 12.77
N ASP A 279 -13.55 11.43 12.74
CA ASP A 279 -12.49 11.17 11.76
C ASP A 279 -13.16 10.76 10.45
N HIS A 280 -13.26 11.70 9.51
CA HIS A 280 -13.68 11.41 8.14
C HIS A 280 -12.45 11.11 7.28
N LEU A 281 -12.39 9.92 6.68
CA LEU A 281 -11.51 9.62 5.56
C LEU A 281 -12.17 10.24 4.31
N CYS A 282 -11.81 11.48 3.95
CA CYS A 282 -12.37 12.11 2.76
C CYS A 282 -11.37 13.01 2.00
N CYS A 283 -11.42 12.80 0.68
CA CYS A 283 -11.05 13.66 -0.44
C CYS A 283 -9.56 13.84 -0.77
N LEU A 284 -9.21 13.37 -1.98
CA LEU A 284 -8.08 13.84 -2.79
C LEU A 284 -8.18 15.37 -2.87
N LEU A 285 -7.21 16.07 -2.30
CA LEU A 285 -7.07 17.50 -2.53
C LEU A 285 -6.34 17.69 -3.87
N GLU A 286 -7.07 18.17 -4.87
CA GLU A 286 -6.45 18.97 -5.94
C GLU A 286 -6.24 20.37 -5.37
N GLU A 287 -5.00 20.74 -5.05
CA GLU A 287 -4.64 22.15 -5.04
C GLU A 287 -4.21 22.50 -6.46
N GLY A 288 -4.97 23.40 -7.09
CA GLY A 288 -4.67 23.96 -8.41
C GLY A 288 -3.59 25.04 -8.37
#